data_AF-A0A6F9CMW8-F1
#
_entry.id   AF-A0A6F9CMW8-F1
#
_cell.length_a   1.000
_cell.length_b   1.000
_cell.length_c   1.000
_cell.angle_alpha   90.00
_cell.angle_beta   90.00
_cell.angle_gamma   90.00
#
_symmetry.space_group_name_H-M   'P 1'
#
loop_
_entity.id
_entity.type
_entity.pdbx_description
1 polymer ?
#
loop_
_entity_poly.entity_id
_entity_poly.type
_entity_poly.pdbx_seq_one_letter_code
_entity_poly.pdbx_strand_id
1 'polypeptide(L)'
;TWETRYMLLLWLSMTCLIPFDLSRLDGHLTSDPGQAREPIMDRILAVAKSYLMVSDKSRDAASVLVSKFVTRPDVKLKRLGDFLDWSLTTISQASDQTMGGTVILDGALQSLCLDQRHVAESSQAMLRKLGVKLIQRLGLTFLKPRLAKWRYQRGSRSLAANLSQSQSSSTVEA
;
A
#
# COMPACT_ATOMS: atom_id res chain seq x y z
N THR A 1 7.84 5.45 24.18
CA THR A 1 8.17 4.01 24.26
C THR A 1 7.97 3.36 22.88
N TRP A 2 8.41 2.13 22.63
CA TRP A 2 8.27 1.52 21.29
C TRP A 2 6.80 1.26 20.91
N GLU A 3 5.93 1.04 21.90
CA GLU A 3 4.48 0.81 21.72
C GLU A 3 3.80 2.04 21.13
N THR A 4 4.17 3.24 21.61
CA THR A 4 3.63 4.50 21.07
C THR A 4 4.03 4.70 19.62
N ARG A 5 5.29 4.41 19.26
CA ARG A 5 5.78 4.51 17.88
C ARG A 5 5.07 3.51 16.97
N TYR A 6 4.92 2.27 17.44
CA TYR A 6 4.17 1.22 16.76
C TYR A 6 2.73 1.64 16.46
N MET A 7 2.00 2.13 17.48
CA MET A 7 0.60 2.52 17.33
C MET A 7 0.44 3.71 16.39
N LEU A 8 1.32 4.71 16.48
CA LEU A 8 1.31 5.88 15.59
C LEU A 8 1.60 5.49 14.13
N LEU A 9 2.58 4.62 13.87
CA LEU A 9 2.87 4.13 12.52
C LEU A 9 1.70 3.32 11.95
N LEU A 10 1.03 2.52 12.77
CA LEU A 10 -0.15 1.76 12.36
C LEU A 10 -1.32 2.69 12.04
N TRP A 11 -1.53 3.72 12.86
CA TRP A 11 -2.52 4.76 12.60
C TRP A 11 -2.23 5.49 11.29
N LEU A 12 -0.98 5.91 11.09
CA LEU A 12 -0.53 6.53 9.86
C LEU A 12 -0.81 5.61 8.65
N SER A 13 -0.58 4.29 8.80
CA SER A 13 -0.87 3.31 7.75
C SER A 13 -2.34 3.27 7.34
N MET A 14 -3.26 3.52 8.27
CA MET A 14 -4.68 3.58 7.99
C MET A 14 -5.07 4.92 7.36
N THR A 15 -4.47 6.03 7.80
CA THR A 15 -4.71 7.34 7.16
C THR A 15 -4.24 7.39 5.71
N CYS A 16 -3.21 6.61 5.34
CA CYS A 16 -2.76 6.50 3.96
C CYS A 16 -3.79 5.84 3.02
N LEU A 17 -4.76 5.07 3.55
CA LEU A 17 -5.81 4.41 2.77
C LEU A 17 -7.02 5.30 2.45
N ILE A 18 -7.05 6.53 2.97
CA ILE A 18 -8.17 7.45 2.75
C ILE A 18 -8.24 7.83 1.25
N PRO A 19 -9.44 7.81 0.61
CA PRO A 19 -9.61 7.98 -0.83
C PRO A 19 -9.56 9.45 -1.29
N PHE A 20 -8.58 10.24 -0.84
CA PHE A 20 -8.36 11.62 -1.31
C PHE A 20 -6.88 11.87 -1.52
N ASP A 21 -6.50 12.38 -2.70
CA ASP A 21 -5.09 12.65 -3.08
C ASP A 21 -4.29 13.33 -1.96
N LEU A 22 -3.12 12.76 -1.60
CA LEU A 22 -2.26 13.34 -0.57
C LEU A 22 -1.70 14.71 -0.97
N SER A 23 -1.67 15.03 -2.27
CA SER A 23 -1.29 16.35 -2.76
C SER A 23 -2.22 17.46 -2.27
N ARG A 24 -3.44 17.15 -1.85
CA ARG A 24 -4.35 18.13 -1.23
C ARG A 24 -3.87 18.60 0.14
N LEU A 25 -3.04 17.81 0.81
CA LEU A 25 -2.44 18.15 2.11
C LEU A 25 -1.21 19.04 1.96
N ASP A 26 -0.71 19.22 0.74
CA ASP A 26 0.41 20.10 0.41
C ASP A 26 -0.05 21.57 0.23
N GLY A 27 -1.25 21.90 0.72
CA GLY A 27 -1.82 23.24 0.63
C GLY A 27 -0.87 24.32 1.15
N HIS A 28 -0.48 25.23 0.26
CA HIS A 28 0.35 26.41 0.53
C HIS A 28 1.86 26.16 0.74
N LEU A 29 2.47 25.33 -0.11
CA LEU A 29 3.95 25.27 -0.30
C LEU A 29 4.58 26.63 -0.69
N THR A 30 3.78 27.65 -1.00
CA THR A 30 4.19 28.94 -1.57
C THR A 30 3.79 30.11 -0.66
N SER A 31 4.38 30.25 0.53
CA SER A 31 4.09 31.44 1.35
C SER A 31 5.19 31.98 2.25
N ASP A 32 6.35 31.33 2.35
CA ASP A 32 7.46 31.91 3.11
C ASP A 32 8.80 31.68 2.39
N PRO A 33 9.55 32.73 1.99
CA PRO A 33 10.82 32.64 1.25
C PRO A 33 11.99 32.09 2.11
N GLY A 34 11.73 31.14 3.00
CA GLY A 34 12.73 30.50 3.87
C GLY A 34 12.41 29.07 4.31
N GLN A 35 11.20 28.54 4.04
CA GLN A 35 10.85 27.15 4.36
C GLN A 35 10.22 26.46 3.15
N ALA A 36 11.07 25.87 2.30
CA ALA A 36 10.63 24.89 1.32
C ALA A 36 10.10 23.66 2.06
N ARG A 37 8.83 23.68 2.42
CA ARG A 37 8.18 22.56 3.11
C ARG A 37 8.15 21.38 2.15
N GLU A 38 8.69 20.24 2.55
CA GLU A 38 8.65 19.03 1.72
C GLU A 38 7.21 18.53 1.58
N PRO A 39 6.82 17.97 0.42
CA PRO A 39 5.49 17.42 0.23
C PRO A 39 5.25 16.27 1.23
N ILE A 40 4.00 16.11 1.65
CA ILE A 40 3.66 15.16 2.71
C ILE A 40 4.02 13.72 2.36
N MET A 41 3.99 13.40 1.07
CA MET A 41 4.40 12.09 0.56
C MET A 41 5.86 11.79 0.90
N ASP A 42 6.74 12.78 0.76
CA ASP A 42 8.18 12.61 0.99
C ASP A 42 8.46 12.51 2.49
N ARG A 43 7.75 13.31 3.29
CA ARG A 43 7.83 13.24 4.76
C ARG A 43 7.39 11.87 5.30
N ILE A 44 6.27 11.34 4.81
CA ILE A 44 5.78 10.00 5.20
C ILE A 44 6.80 8.94 4.80
N LEU A 45 7.33 9.03 3.57
CA LEU A 45 8.30 8.06 3.07
C LEU A 45 9.62 8.11 3.85
N ALA A 46 10.12 9.29 4.19
CA ALA A 46 11.33 9.48 4.98
C ALA A 46 11.19 8.89 6.39
N VAL A 47 10.05 9.16 7.05
CA VAL A 47 9.73 8.57 8.35
C VAL A 47 9.69 7.04 8.22
N ALA A 48 9.00 6.51 7.22
CA ALA A 48 8.87 5.08 7.04
C ALA A 48 10.23 4.39 6.80
N LYS A 49 11.09 4.98 5.94
CA LYS A 49 12.47 4.52 5.71
C LYS A 49 13.29 4.50 7.01
N SER A 50 13.18 5.54 7.84
CA SER A 50 13.90 5.60 9.12
C SER A 50 13.50 4.46 10.06
N TYR A 51 12.21 4.12 10.13
CA TYR A 51 11.69 3.07 11.02
C TYR A 51 11.89 1.65 10.47
N LEU A 52 12.07 1.47 9.16
CA LEU A 52 12.49 0.18 8.59
C LEU A 52 13.89 -0.22 9.08
N MET A 53 14.78 0.74 9.34
CA MET A 53 16.14 0.49 9.80
C MET A 53 16.24 0.19 11.30
N VAL A 54 15.19 0.42 12.08
CA VAL A 54 15.21 0.22 13.55
C VAL A 54 14.90 -1.23 13.90
N SER A 55 15.69 -1.83 14.80
CA SER A 55 15.57 -3.24 15.20
C SER A 55 14.42 -3.55 16.17
N ASP A 56 13.48 -2.63 16.39
CA ASP A 56 12.39 -2.79 17.34
C ASP A 56 11.08 -3.23 16.65
N LYS A 57 10.06 -3.58 17.45
CA LYS A 57 8.75 -4.02 16.94
C LYS A 57 8.08 -2.96 16.05
N SER A 58 8.45 -1.68 16.19
CA SER A 58 7.93 -0.58 15.37
C SER A 58 8.22 -0.76 13.87
N ARG A 59 9.27 -1.52 13.51
CA ARG A 59 9.55 -1.94 12.13
C ARG A 59 8.39 -2.66 11.47
N ASP A 60 7.73 -3.58 12.19
CA ASP A 60 6.59 -4.33 11.64
C ASP A 60 5.45 -3.37 11.24
N ALA A 61 5.25 -2.30 12.01
CA ALA A 61 4.26 -1.27 11.65
C ALA A 61 4.75 -0.38 10.49
N ALA A 62 6.05 -0.09 10.42
CA ALA A 62 6.65 0.67 9.32
C ALA A 62 6.57 -0.09 7.98
N SER A 63 6.79 -1.40 7.97
CA SER A 63 6.66 -2.23 6.75
C SER A 63 5.21 -2.24 6.23
N VAL A 64 4.23 -2.34 7.14
CA VAL A 64 2.79 -2.22 6.81
C VAL A 64 2.45 -0.82 6.28
N LEU A 65 2.99 0.24 6.88
CA LEU A 65 2.82 1.61 6.41
C LEU A 65 3.33 1.79 4.98
N VAL A 66 4.58 1.39 4.71
CA VAL A 66 5.19 1.50 3.38
C VAL A 66 4.39 0.74 2.33
N SER A 67 4.02 -0.50 2.63
CA SER A 67 3.24 -1.32 1.69
C SER A 67 1.93 -0.66 1.29
N LYS A 68 1.15 -0.16 2.26
CA LYS A 68 -0.12 0.51 1.98
C LYS A 68 0.08 1.85 1.28
N PHE A 69 1.13 2.58 1.64
CA PHE A 69 1.44 3.88 1.07
C PHE A 69 1.87 3.77 -0.40
N VAL A 70 2.76 2.83 -0.71
CA VAL A 70 3.33 2.64 -2.05
C VAL A 70 2.34 1.97 -3.02
N THR A 71 1.41 1.16 -2.51
CA THR A 71 0.35 0.52 -3.35
C THR A 71 -0.78 1.47 -3.73
N ARG A 72 -0.85 2.65 -3.12
CA ARG A 72 -1.84 3.68 -3.41
C ARG A 72 -1.64 4.28 -4.82
N PRO A 73 -2.70 4.50 -5.62
CA PRO A 73 -2.56 4.95 -7.02
C PRO A 73 -1.74 6.24 -7.19
N ASP A 74 -1.97 7.25 -6.34
CA ASP A 74 -1.34 8.56 -6.48
C ASP A 74 0.17 8.53 -6.16
N VAL A 75 0.56 7.66 -5.23
CA VAL A 75 1.96 7.50 -4.77
C VAL A 75 2.70 6.52 -5.66
N LYS A 76 2.02 5.45 -6.11
CA LYS A 76 2.58 4.41 -6.97
C LYS A 76 3.22 4.99 -8.22
N LEU A 77 2.59 5.97 -8.85
CA LEU A 77 3.11 6.57 -10.09
C LEU A 77 4.34 7.46 -9.86
N LYS A 78 4.48 8.07 -8.67
CA LYS A 78 5.50 9.10 -8.42
C LYS A 78 6.68 8.64 -7.58
N ARG A 79 6.49 7.68 -6.66
CA ARG A 79 7.45 7.35 -5.60
C ARG A 79 7.79 5.86 -5.50
N LEU A 80 7.07 4.98 -6.19
CA LEU A 80 7.37 3.54 -6.17
C LEU A 80 8.77 3.26 -6.74
N GLY A 81 9.13 3.87 -7.88
CA GLY A 81 10.45 3.72 -8.49
C GLY A 81 11.58 4.08 -7.52
N ASP A 82 11.55 5.32 -7.02
CA ASP A 82 12.53 5.83 -6.04
C ASP A 82 12.63 4.94 -4.79
N PHE A 83 11.51 4.35 -4.35
CA PHE A 83 11.50 3.45 -3.21
C PHE A 83 12.14 2.09 -3.52
N LEU A 84 11.89 1.54 -4.71
CA LEU A 84 12.51 0.29 -5.16
C LEU A 84 14.03 0.46 -5.34
N ASP A 85 14.46 1.57 -5.93
CA ASP A 85 15.89 1.89 -6.09
C ASP A 85 16.58 2.05 -4.74
N TRP A 86 15.94 2.76 -3.80
CA TRP A 86 16.42 2.85 -2.42
C TRP A 86 16.49 1.46 -1.76
N SER A 87 15.51 0.60 -1.99
CA SER A 87 15.50 -0.73 -1.37
C SER A 87 16.58 -1.63 -1.96
N LEU A 88 16.80 -1.60 -3.28
CA LEU A 88 17.86 -2.35 -3.97
C LEU A 88 19.24 -1.88 -3.54
N THR A 89 19.47 -0.56 -3.49
CA THR A 89 20.74 0.01 -2.99
C THR A 89 20.98 -0.38 -1.53
N THR A 90 19.96 -0.29 -0.68
CA THR A 90 20.04 -0.71 0.73
C THR A 90 20.38 -2.20 0.86
N ILE A 91 19.74 -3.07 0.06
CA ILE A 91 20.04 -4.51 0.05
C ILE A 91 21.47 -4.78 -0.43
N SER A 92 21.93 -4.07 -1.47
CA SER A 92 23.27 -4.25 -2.02
C SER A 92 24.39 -3.79 -1.07
N GLN A 93 24.13 -2.78 -0.25
CA GLN A 93 25.08 -2.22 0.71
C GLN A 93 25.04 -2.92 2.07
N ALA A 94 23.96 -3.65 2.38
CA ALA A 94 23.84 -4.36 3.64
C ALA A 94 24.72 -5.63 3.61
N SER A 95 25.74 -5.65 4.48
CA SER A 95 26.55 -6.84 4.70
C SER A 95 25.81 -7.85 5.57
N ASP A 96 25.60 -9.06 5.06
CA ASP A 96 24.95 -10.19 5.76
C ASP A 96 25.76 -10.67 6.99
N GLN A 97 26.99 -10.18 7.15
CA GLN A 97 27.90 -10.56 8.23
C GLN A 97 27.67 -9.74 9.52
N THR A 98 26.92 -8.65 9.46
CA THR A 98 26.68 -7.76 10.61
C THR A 98 25.24 -7.85 11.07
N MET A 99 24.99 -7.97 12.38
CA MET A 99 23.62 -8.04 12.95
C MET A 99 22.72 -6.88 12.49
N GLY A 100 23.29 -5.68 12.31
CA GLY A 100 22.59 -4.53 11.74
C GLY A 100 22.21 -4.70 10.26
N GLY A 101 23.05 -5.34 9.47
CA GLY A 101 22.79 -5.63 8.05
C GLY A 101 21.62 -6.59 7.88
N THR A 102 21.57 -7.68 8.65
CA THR A 102 20.44 -8.64 8.64
C THR A 102 19.13 -7.97 9.03
N VAL A 103 19.18 -7.08 10.03
CA VAL A 103 18.05 -6.29 10.53
C VAL A 103 17.52 -5.32 9.47
N ILE A 104 18.40 -4.68 8.70
CA ILE A 104 18.05 -3.79 7.59
C ILE A 104 17.47 -4.58 6.40
N LEU A 105 18.11 -5.70 6.06
CA LEU A 105 17.66 -6.61 5.01
C LEU A 105 16.26 -7.14 5.31
N ASP A 106 16.01 -7.59 6.54
CA ASP A 106 14.69 -8.08 6.96
C ASP A 106 13.61 -7.00 6.84
N GLY A 107 13.87 -5.76 7.30
CA GLY A 107 12.92 -4.66 7.16
C GLY A 107 12.64 -4.27 5.70
N ALA A 108 13.69 -4.12 4.89
CA ALA A 108 13.57 -3.81 3.46
C ALA A 108 12.81 -4.93 2.74
N LEU A 109 13.20 -6.19 2.96
CA LEU A 109 12.54 -7.36 2.39
C LEU A 109 11.11 -7.53 2.88
N GLN A 110 10.76 -7.22 4.12
CA GLN A 110 9.38 -7.29 4.62
C GLN A 110 8.50 -6.22 3.96
N SER A 111 9.04 -5.02 3.74
CA SER A 111 8.35 -3.95 3.00
C SER A 111 8.16 -4.29 1.52
N LEU A 112 9.15 -4.95 0.89
CA LEU A 112 9.14 -5.43 -0.49
C LEU A 112 8.45 -6.78 -0.69
N CYS A 113 8.32 -7.60 0.35
CA CYS A 113 7.53 -8.86 0.36
C CYS A 113 6.04 -8.58 0.42
N LEU A 114 5.65 -7.32 0.36
CA LEU A 114 4.32 -6.93 -0.03
C LEU A 114 4.25 -6.61 -1.56
N ASP A 115 5.39 -6.63 -2.28
CA ASP A 115 5.52 -6.50 -3.76
C ASP A 115 6.69 -7.31 -4.44
N GLN A 116 6.62 -8.65 -4.31
CA GLN A 116 6.94 -9.76 -5.25
C GLN A 116 8.30 -10.15 -5.84
N ARG A 117 9.23 -9.30 -6.26
CA ARG A 117 10.17 -9.79 -7.29
C ARG A 117 11.50 -10.40 -6.85
N HIS A 118 12.03 -10.12 -5.65
CA HIS A 118 13.37 -10.59 -5.23
C HIS A 118 13.39 -11.87 -4.36
N VAL A 119 12.22 -12.44 -4.08
CA VAL A 119 12.05 -13.52 -3.08
C VAL A 119 12.34 -14.92 -3.64
N ALA A 120 12.40 -15.06 -4.97
CA ALA A 120 12.60 -16.35 -5.63
C ALA A 120 14.02 -16.92 -5.49
N GLU A 121 15.03 -16.07 -5.22
CA GLU A 121 16.45 -16.46 -5.22
C GLU A 121 17.05 -16.69 -3.81
N SER A 122 16.28 -16.45 -2.74
CA SER A 122 16.77 -16.59 -1.37
C SER A 122 16.78 -18.04 -0.86
N SER A 123 17.89 -18.47 -0.25
CA SER A 123 18.08 -19.79 0.35
C SER A 123 17.08 -20.10 1.47
N GLN A 124 16.52 -19.09 2.13
CA GLN A 124 15.57 -19.27 3.24
C GLN A 124 14.19 -19.73 2.73
N ALA A 125 13.77 -20.92 3.17
CA ALA A 125 12.50 -21.54 2.78
C ALA A 125 11.27 -20.72 3.22
N MET A 126 11.37 -19.94 4.31
CA MET A 126 10.29 -19.10 4.78
C MET A 126 10.04 -17.91 3.85
N LEU A 127 11.11 -17.26 3.39
CA LEU A 127 11.04 -16.16 2.42
C LEU A 127 10.40 -16.65 1.12
N ARG A 128 10.87 -17.76 0.53
CA ARG A 128 10.28 -18.33 -0.70
C ARG A 128 8.78 -18.62 -0.58
N LYS A 129 8.33 -19.19 0.55
CA LYS A 129 6.90 -19.46 0.79
C LYS A 129 6.06 -18.18 0.82
N LEU A 130 6.58 -17.10 1.40
CA LEU A 130 5.90 -15.81 1.43
C LEU A 130 5.87 -15.15 0.05
N GLY A 131 6.97 -15.21 -0.71
CA GLY A 131 7.03 -14.72 -2.09
C GLY A 131 6.05 -15.43 -3.03
N VAL A 132 5.95 -16.76 -2.96
CA VAL A 132 4.99 -17.55 -3.76
C VAL A 132 3.54 -17.19 -3.42
N LYS A 133 3.20 -17.09 -2.12
CA LYS A 133 1.87 -16.66 -1.67
C LYS A 133 1.52 -15.26 -2.15
N LEU A 134 2.52 -14.39 -2.24
CA LEU A 134 2.36 -13.05 -2.73
C LEU A 134 2.13 -13.04 -4.24
N ILE A 135 2.98 -13.71 -5.05
CA ILE A 135 2.84 -13.94 -6.52
C ILE A 135 1.43 -14.38 -6.87
N GLN A 136 0.94 -15.38 -6.14
CA GLN A 136 -0.41 -15.89 -6.30
C GLN A 136 -1.49 -14.83 -6.02
N ARG A 137 -1.31 -13.96 -5.01
CA ARG A 137 -2.28 -12.90 -4.69
C ARG A 137 -2.32 -11.79 -5.75
N LEU A 138 -1.18 -11.25 -6.23
CA LEU A 138 -1.27 -10.29 -7.34
C LEU A 138 -1.76 -10.96 -8.64
N GLY A 139 -1.37 -12.19 -8.94
CA GLY A 139 -1.88 -12.91 -10.11
C GLY A 139 -3.41 -13.01 -10.12
N LEU A 140 -4.02 -13.26 -8.97
CA LEU A 140 -5.48 -13.28 -8.82
C LEU A 140 -6.14 -11.90 -8.94
N THR A 141 -5.43 -10.80 -8.67
CA THR A 141 -5.96 -9.44 -8.86
C THR A 141 -5.99 -9.00 -10.33
N PHE A 142 -5.13 -9.57 -11.18
CA PHE A 142 -5.11 -9.29 -12.62
C PHE A 142 -6.01 -10.23 -13.44
N LEU A 143 -6.50 -11.33 -12.85
CA LEU A 143 -7.54 -12.14 -13.46
C LEU A 143 -8.90 -11.45 -13.33
N LYS A 144 -9.71 -11.49 -14.40
CA LYS A 144 -11.12 -11.06 -14.32
C LYS A 144 -11.79 -11.76 -13.14
N PRO A 145 -12.40 -11.02 -12.19
CA PRO A 145 -13.07 -11.62 -11.05
C PRO A 145 -14.11 -12.64 -11.53
N ARG A 146 -13.88 -13.93 -11.28
CA ARG A 146 -14.86 -14.97 -11.58
C ARG A 146 -15.97 -14.85 -10.55
N LEU A 147 -17.04 -14.15 -10.93
CA LEU A 147 -18.26 -14.10 -10.13
C LEU A 147 -18.80 -15.52 -10.02
N ALA A 148 -18.74 -16.09 -8.81
CA ALA A 148 -19.30 -17.41 -8.57
C ALA A 148 -20.81 -17.37 -8.82
N LYS A 149 -21.36 -18.40 -9.49
CA LYS A 149 -22.79 -18.48 -9.85
C LYS A 149 -23.74 -18.31 -8.65
N TRP A 150 -23.28 -18.62 -7.44
CA TRP A 150 -24.07 -18.51 -6.20
C TRP A 150 -24.05 -17.10 -5.58
N ARG A 151 -23.26 -16.16 -6.11
CA ARG A 151 -23.25 -14.79 -5.59
C ARG A 151 -24.63 -14.18 -5.78
N TYR A 152 -25.21 -13.73 -4.67
CA TYR A 152 -26.51 -13.08 -4.61
C TYR A 152 -26.60 -11.97 -5.68
N GLN A 153 -27.38 -12.21 -6.73
CA GLN A 153 -27.73 -11.20 -7.71
C GLN A 153 -28.75 -10.28 -7.05
N ARG A 154 -28.28 -9.15 -6.53
CA ARG A 154 -29.20 -8.09 -6.11
C ARG A 154 -29.80 -7.54 -7.41
N GLY A 155 -30.96 -8.06 -7.80
CA GLY A 155 -31.71 -7.63 -8.98
C GLY A 155 -31.77 -6.11 -9.07
N SER A 156 -31.67 -5.59 -10.27
CA SER A 156 -31.65 -4.17 -10.65
C SER A 156 -32.60 -3.30 -9.83
N ARG A 157 -32.08 -2.72 -8.74
CA ARG A 157 -32.80 -1.75 -7.90
C ARG A 157 -32.59 -0.32 -8.41
N SER A 158 -32.79 -0.10 -9.70
CA SER A 158 -33.15 1.25 -10.13
C SER A 158 -34.62 1.44 -9.73
N LEU A 159 -34.86 2.07 -8.57
CA LEU A 159 -36.23 2.41 -8.16
C LEU A 159 -36.90 3.27 -9.26
N ALA A 160 -36.11 4.15 -9.89
CA ALA A 160 -36.52 4.95 -11.03
C ALA A 160 -37.00 4.11 -12.22
N ALA A 161 -36.32 3.01 -12.56
CA ALA A 161 -36.74 2.11 -13.64
C ALA A 161 -38.04 1.35 -13.31
N ASN A 162 -38.23 0.98 -12.05
CA ASN A 162 -39.46 0.32 -11.59
C ASN A 162 -40.65 1.30 -11.59
N LEU A 163 -40.42 2.55 -11.18
CA LEU A 163 -41.43 3.61 -11.21
C LEU A 163 -41.81 4.02 -12.65
N SER A 164 -40.86 4.08 -13.58
CA SER A 164 -41.15 4.38 -14.99
C SER A 164 -41.94 3.26 -15.68
N GLN A 165 -41.66 1.99 -15.36
CA GLN A 165 -42.44 0.86 -15.91
C GLN A 165 -43.87 0.81 -15.40
N SER A 166 -44.10 1.25 -14.15
CA SER A 166 -45.45 1.34 -13.58
C SER A 166 -46.31 2.42 -14.24
N GLN A 167 -45.71 3.47 -14.83
CA GLN A 167 -46.45 4.50 -15.56
C GLN A 167 -46.82 4.06 -16.99
N SER A 168 -46.00 3.21 -17.63
CA SER A 168 -46.29 2.69 -18.97
C SER A 168 -47.37 1.60 -18.99
N SER A 169 -47.68 0.99 -17.85
CA SER A 169 -48.69 -0.07 -17.74
C SER A 169 -50.11 0.47 -17.53
N SER A 170 -50.29 1.75 -17.19
CA SER A 170 -51.61 2.36 -16.99
C SER A 170 -52.17 3.08 -18.22
N THR A 171 -51.45 3.11 -19.35
CA THR A 171 -51.85 3.87 -20.56
C THR A 171 -52.32 3.00 -21.73
N VAL A 172 -52.59 1.70 -21.53
CA VAL A 172 -52.92 0.76 -22.63
C VAL A 172 -54.34 0.17 -22.53
N GLU A 173 -55.17 0.58 -21.57
CA GLU A 173 -56.61 0.23 -21.55
C GLU A 173 -57.48 1.49 -21.60
N ALA A 174 -57.77 1.95 -22.83
CA ALA A 174 -58.94 2.76 -23.19
C ALA A 174 -59.19 2.64 -24.70
#